data_AF-A0A353FLQ6-F1
#
_entry.id   AF-A0A353FLQ6-F1
#
_cell.length_a   1.000
_cell.length_b   1.000
_cell.length_c   1.000
_cell.angle_alpha   90.00
_cell.angle_beta   90.00
_cell.angle_gamma   90.00
#
_symmetry.space_group_name_H-M   'P 1'
#
loop_
_entity.id
_entity.type
_entity.pdbx_description
1 polymer ?
#
loop_
_entity_poly.entity_id
_entity_poly.type
_entity_poly.pdbx_seq_one_letter_code
_entity_poly.pdbx_strand_id
1 'polypeptide(L)'
;MTNNIDRLRQVVGQDFVLDDPASVLAYESDALSLFRSKPSAIILPKTGEEIAACVRVLHQEGIPFTARGAGTGLSGGALVPEGGVILALARMDKIIEIIPEERLATVEPGVVNAALSREAKQYGLRYAPDPASQMVSTIGGNLAENAGGPQCFLHGTTTNHIQWVEVVLPDGAIEVWGNPSGEDDLDLRGFLTGSEGTVAIATSIGVRLLPIPEAVETFLASYPSMQSACETVSAIVAEGLAPVALEVMDNLAIQAVEDSTFRAGLPREAGAVLLVEIEGPELKIQEESISIEALLKERNPIECRRAENEQERKLLWKARKGAGGALGRLGPDTYVMDGVVPRSKLAEVMTFVEDIQKDV
;
A
#
# COMPACT_ATOMS: atom_id res chain seq x y z
N MET A 1 -20.37 9.99 28.95
CA MET A 1 -20.25 9.41 27.59
C MET A 1 -21.44 9.73 26.70
N THR A 2 -22.70 9.49 27.13
CA THR A 2 -23.90 9.68 26.29
C THR A 2 -24.00 11.08 25.66
N ASN A 3 -23.71 12.14 26.43
CA ASN A 3 -23.75 13.53 25.94
C ASN A 3 -22.72 13.81 24.81
N ASN A 4 -21.59 13.11 24.79
CA ASN A 4 -20.52 13.37 23.80
C ASN A 4 -20.85 12.71 22.47
N ILE A 5 -21.43 11.50 22.49
CA ILE A 5 -21.92 10.85 21.26
C ILE A 5 -23.08 11.64 20.65
N ASP A 6 -23.97 12.20 21.48
CA ASP A 6 -25.06 13.04 20.97
C ASP A 6 -24.57 14.35 20.33
N ARG A 7 -23.49 14.94 20.85
CA ARG A 7 -22.80 16.07 20.18
C ARG A 7 -22.21 15.65 18.83
N LEU A 8 -21.61 14.47 18.73
CA LEU A 8 -21.08 13.96 17.46
C LEU A 8 -22.20 13.68 16.44
N ARG A 9 -23.35 13.17 16.89
CA ARG A 9 -24.56 13.02 16.05
C ARG A 9 -25.09 14.35 15.52
N GLN A 10 -24.96 15.44 16.28
CA GLN A 10 -25.32 16.78 15.79
C GLN A 10 -24.38 17.26 14.69
N VAL A 11 -23.12 16.80 14.67
CA VAL A 11 -22.14 17.16 13.64
C VAL A 11 -22.37 16.38 12.34
N VAL A 12 -22.39 15.05 12.43
CA VAL A 12 -22.40 14.19 11.22
C VAL A 12 -23.78 13.65 10.85
N GLY A 13 -24.76 13.74 11.74
CA GLY A 13 -26.08 13.12 11.62
C GLY A 13 -26.19 11.78 12.36
N GLN A 14 -27.41 11.40 12.72
CA GLN A 14 -27.71 10.18 13.49
C GLN A 14 -27.18 8.91 12.81
N ASP A 15 -27.37 8.79 11.51
CA ASP A 15 -27.04 7.58 10.72
C ASP A 15 -25.53 7.38 10.52
N PHE A 16 -24.71 8.37 10.90
CA PHE A 16 -23.27 8.38 10.67
C PHE A 16 -22.46 8.26 11.97
N VAL A 17 -23.12 7.77 13.03
CA VAL A 17 -22.53 7.40 14.31
C VAL A 17 -22.89 5.95 14.60
N LEU A 18 -21.89 5.07 14.57
CA LEU A 18 -22.05 3.64 14.83
C LEU A 18 -21.51 3.31 16.22
N ASP A 19 -22.42 3.03 17.16
CA ASP A 19 -22.11 2.68 18.55
C ASP A 19 -22.78 1.37 19.00
N ASP A 20 -23.42 0.63 18.07
CA ASP A 20 -23.96 -0.69 18.34
C ASP A 20 -22.84 -1.76 18.37
N PRO A 21 -23.05 -2.87 19.09
CA PRO A 21 -22.02 -3.90 19.25
C PRO A 21 -21.52 -4.53 17.94
N ALA A 22 -22.36 -4.67 16.92
CA ALA A 22 -21.98 -5.33 15.68
C ALA A 22 -21.10 -4.42 14.81
N SER A 23 -21.45 -3.14 14.70
CA SER A 23 -20.59 -2.17 14.03
C SER A 23 -19.27 -1.97 14.77
N VAL A 24 -19.28 -1.85 16.09
CA VAL A 24 -18.04 -1.71 16.88
C VAL A 24 -17.11 -2.91 16.70
N LEU A 25 -17.65 -4.14 16.66
CA LEU A 25 -16.88 -5.36 16.43
C LEU A 25 -16.11 -5.34 15.10
N ALA A 26 -16.70 -4.79 14.04
CA ALA A 26 -16.05 -4.71 12.72
C ALA A 26 -14.82 -3.77 12.69
N TYR A 27 -14.65 -2.93 13.71
CA TYR A 27 -13.58 -1.95 13.81
C TYR A 27 -12.59 -2.24 14.95
N GLU A 28 -12.71 -3.37 15.65
CA GLU A 28 -11.85 -3.70 16.79
C GLU A 28 -10.39 -3.99 16.41
N SER A 29 -10.12 -4.26 15.13
CA SER A 29 -8.79 -4.41 14.54
C SER A 29 -8.68 -3.78 13.15
N ASP A 30 -7.45 -3.57 12.70
CA ASP A 30 -7.10 -3.54 11.28
C ASP A 30 -6.84 -4.97 10.77
N ALA A 31 -6.03 -5.15 9.73
CA ALA A 31 -5.72 -6.48 9.22
C ALA A 31 -4.75 -7.27 10.14
N LEU A 32 -4.12 -6.62 11.13
CA LEU A 32 -3.36 -7.29 12.19
C LEU A 32 -4.30 -7.74 13.32
N SER A 33 -5.08 -8.79 13.04
CA SER A 33 -6.14 -9.28 13.94
C SER A 33 -5.68 -9.83 15.31
N LEU A 34 -4.35 -9.95 15.51
CA LEU A 34 -3.72 -10.29 16.78
C LEU A 34 -3.89 -9.19 17.83
N PHE A 35 -3.94 -7.93 17.42
CA PHE A 35 -4.20 -6.80 18.31
C PHE A 35 -5.62 -6.30 18.12
N ARG A 36 -6.31 -6.11 19.23
CA ARG A 36 -7.71 -5.66 19.24
C ARG A 36 -7.93 -4.63 20.32
N SER A 37 -8.69 -3.60 19.99
CA SER A 37 -9.17 -2.60 20.94
C SER A 37 -10.56 -2.16 20.56
N LYS A 38 -11.47 -2.12 21.53
CA LYS A 38 -12.87 -1.81 21.29
C LYS A 38 -13.11 -0.28 21.32
N PRO A 39 -13.45 0.36 20.18
CA PRO A 39 -13.85 1.77 20.20
C PRO A 39 -15.22 1.94 20.88
N SER A 40 -15.45 3.12 21.47
CA SER A 40 -16.77 3.52 21.99
C SER A 40 -17.77 3.82 20.87
N ALA A 41 -17.29 4.36 19.75
CA ALA A 41 -18.10 4.69 18.59
C ALA A 41 -17.21 4.86 17.33
N ILE A 42 -17.83 4.70 16.17
CA ILE A 42 -17.28 5.03 14.86
C ILE A 42 -18.08 6.19 14.29
N ILE A 43 -17.40 7.26 13.93
CA ILE A 43 -18.01 8.46 13.34
C ILE A 43 -17.60 8.51 11.88
N LEU A 44 -18.57 8.71 10.98
CA LEU A 44 -18.33 8.77 9.55
C LEU A 44 -18.56 10.21 9.07
N PRO A 45 -17.58 11.13 9.19
CA PRO A 45 -17.69 12.47 8.62
C PRO A 45 -17.60 12.44 7.09
N LYS A 46 -18.14 13.47 6.42
CA LYS A 46 -18.17 13.63 4.96
C LYS A 46 -17.36 14.82 4.46
N THR A 47 -16.96 15.74 5.33
CA THR A 47 -16.19 16.94 4.95
C THR A 47 -15.10 17.23 5.97
N GLY A 48 -14.12 18.06 5.58
CA GLY A 48 -13.09 18.53 6.50
C GLY A 48 -13.66 19.32 7.67
N GLU A 49 -14.74 20.08 7.48
CA GLU A 49 -15.42 20.81 8.54
C GLU A 49 -16.11 19.89 9.55
N GLU A 50 -16.72 18.79 9.09
CA GLU A 50 -17.29 17.77 9.97
C GLU A 50 -16.18 17.08 10.79
N ILE A 51 -15.04 16.75 10.17
CA ILE A 51 -13.86 16.21 10.89
C ILE A 51 -13.39 17.21 11.94
N ALA A 52 -13.16 18.46 11.56
CA ALA A 52 -12.73 19.53 12.46
C ALA A 52 -13.69 19.73 13.64
N ALA A 53 -15.00 19.66 13.40
CA ALA A 53 -16.00 19.76 14.45
C ALA A 53 -15.98 18.54 15.39
N CYS A 54 -15.83 17.32 14.85
CA CYS A 54 -15.67 16.11 15.66
C CYS A 54 -14.40 16.18 16.52
N VAL A 55 -13.26 16.54 15.93
CA VAL A 55 -11.98 16.69 16.63
C VAL A 55 -12.09 17.70 17.76
N ARG A 56 -12.73 18.86 17.53
CA ARG A 56 -12.97 19.84 18.62
C ARG A 56 -13.76 19.26 19.79
N VAL A 57 -14.82 18.49 19.51
CA VAL A 57 -15.61 17.82 20.57
C VAL A 57 -14.74 16.82 21.33
N LEU A 58 -14.01 15.96 20.62
CA LEU A 58 -13.18 14.91 21.22
C LEU A 58 -12.02 15.49 22.03
N HIS A 59 -11.36 16.52 21.51
CA HIS A 59 -10.26 17.24 22.16
C HIS A 59 -10.72 17.92 23.46
N GLN A 60 -11.83 18.66 23.43
CA GLN A 60 -12.39 19.33 24.62
C GLN A 60 -12.72 18.36 25.75
N GLU A 61 -13.13 17.14 25.40
CA GLU A 61 -13.56 16.10 26.34
C GLU A 61 -12.41 15.15 26.73
N GLY A 62 -11.22 15.32 26.16
CA GLY A 62 -10.07 14.44 26.39
C GLY A 62 -10.30 12.99 25.92
N ILE A 63 -11.14 12.79 24.90
CA ILE A 63 -11.43 11.46 24.34
C ILE A 63 -10.38 11.13 23.29
N PRO A 64 -9.63 10.00 23.42
CA PRO A 64 -8.70 9.55 22.40
C PRO A 64 -9.41 9.26 21.08
N PHE A 65 -8.78 9.59 19.97
CA PHE A 65 -9.32 9.29 18.65
C PHE A 65 -8.22 8.93 17.65
N THR A 66 -8.62 8.21 16.60
CA THR A 66 -7.77 7.94 15.42
C THR A 66 -8.60 8.08 14.15
N ALA A 67 -7.98 8.49 13.05
CA ALA A 67 -8.59 8.43 11.74
C ALA A 67 -8.36 7.05 11.11
N ARG A 68 -9.35 6.55 10.38
CA ARG A 68 -9.26 5.24 9.71
C ARG A 68 -9.75 5.32 8.27
N GLY A 69 -8.89 4.86 7.36
CA GLY A 69 -9.27 4.53 5.98
C GLY A 69 -9.99 3.18 5.91
N ALA A 70 -9.52 2.27 5.05
CA ALA A 70 -10.09 0.93 4.92
C ALA A 70 -9.72 -0.04 6.08
N GLY A 71 -8.71 0.29 6.90
CA GLY A 71 -8.22 -0.60 7.97
C GLY A 71 -7.47 -1.83 7.45
N THR A 72 -6.74 -1.69 6.34
CA THR A 72 -5.94 -2.76 5.73
C THR A 72 -4.50 -2.83 6.26
N GLY A 73 -4.16 -1.98 7.23
CA GLY A 73 -2.84 -1.93 7.85
C GLY A 73 -2.51 -3.21 8.62
N LEU A 74 -1.21 -3.49 8.76
CA LEU A 74 -0.66 -4.67 9.44
C LEU A 74 0.19 -4.26 10.65
N SER A 75 -0.02 -3.07 11.20
CA SER A 75 0.75 -2.49 12.30
C SER A 75 -0.07 -2.26 13.57
N GLY A 76 -1.41 -2.25 13.48
CA GLY A 76 -2.28 -1.78 14.55
C GLY A 76 -2.46 -0.25 14.56
N GLY A 77 -1.92 0.48 13.58
CA GLY A 77 -2.00 1.96 13.52
C GLY A 77 -3.42 2.52 13.43
N ALA A 78 -4.39 1.73 12.96
CA ALA A 78 -5.79 2.14 12.90
C ALA A 78 -6.59 1.81 14.18
N LEU A 79 -5.93 1.36 15.26
CA LEU A 79 -6.54 1.13 16.56
C LEU A 79 -6.67 2.43 17.35
N VAL A 80 -7.65 2.48 18.24
CA VAL A 80 -7.79 3.54 19.25
C VAL A 80 -7.73 2.90 20.63
N PRO A 81 -7.17 3.55 21.67
CA PRO A 81 -7.26 3.07 23.04
C PRO A 81 -8.70 2.75 23.45
N GLU A 82 -8.88 1.77 24.36
CA GLU A 82 -10.20 1.35 24.80
C GLU A 82 -11.02 2.55 25.29
N GLY A 83 -12.25 2.66 24.78
CA GLY A 83 -13.13 3.78 25.07
C GLY A 83 -12.95 5.01 24.17
N GLY A 84 -11.96 5.02 23.26
CA GLY A 84 -11.77 6.06 22.27
C GLY A 84 -12.71 5.97 21.06
N VAL A 85 -12.54 6.88 20.11
CA VAL A 85 -13.42 7.04 18.93
C VAL A 85 -12.64 6.89 17.63
N ILE A 86 -13.22 6.20 16.65
CA ILE A 86 -12.65 6.12 15.30
C ILE A 86 -13.37 7.12 14.39
N LEU A 87 -12.61 7.95 13.68
CA LEU A 87 -13.09 8.80 12.60
C LEU A 87 -12.87 8.07 11.26
N ALA A 88 -13.91 7.40 10.75
CA ALA A 88 -13.83 6.61 9.53
C ALA A 88 -14.06 7.48 8.28
N LEU A 89 -13.07 7.55 7.41
CA LEU A 89 -13.03 8.47 6.27
C LEU A 89 -13.73 7.93 5.01
N ALA A 90 -14.50 6.84 5.13
CA ALA A 90 -15.09 6.12 4.01
C ALA A 90 -16.12 6.91 3.21
N ARG A 91 -16.69 8.01 3.76
CA ARG A 91 -17.64 8.88 3.03
C ARG A 91 -16.96 9.99 2.22
N MET A 92 -15.64 10.13 2.37
CA MET A 92 -14.81 11.09 1.65
C MET A 92 -14.10 10.35 0.51
N ASP A 93 -14.85 9.85 -0.47
CA ASP A 93 -14.40 8.92 -1.50
C ASP A 93 -14.36 9.51 -2.92
N LYS A 94 -14.36 10.83 -3.06
CA LYS A 94 -14.35 11.51 -4.36
C LYS A 94 -12.97 11.84 -4.87
N ILE A 95 -12.78 11.59 -6.16
CA ILE A 95 -11.75 12.26 -6.97
C ILE A 95 -12.32 13.63 -7.33
N ILE A 96 -11.77 14.69 -6.74
CA ILE A 96 -12.28 16.06 -6.88
C ILE A 96 -11.99 16.59 -8.28
N GLU A 97 -10.75 16.42 -8.74
CA GLU A 97 -10.31 16.82 -10.07
C GLU A 97 -9.07 16.02 -10.50
N ILE A 98 -8.91 15.91 -11.82
CA ILE A 98 -7.68 15.45 -12.47
C ILE A 98 -7.32 16.54 -13.48
N ILE A 99 -6.08 17.02 -13.43
CA ILE A 99 -5.52 18.07 -14.29
C ILE A 99 -4.43 17.41 -15.15
N PRO A 100 -4.78 16.84 -16.33
CA PRO A 100 -3.85 16.01 -17.12
C PRO A 100 -2.58 16.73 -17.55
N GLU A 101 -2.68 18.00 -17.89
CA GLU A 101 -1.58 18.86 -18.34
C GLU A 101 -0.51 19.04 -17.26
N GLU A 102 -0.93 19.11 -15.99
CA GLU A 102 -0.03 19.19 -14.82
C GLU A 102 0.31 17.80 -14.24
N ARG A 103 -0.35 16.75 -14.73
CA ARG A 103 -0.30 15.39 -14.18
C ARG A 103 -0.58 15.39 -12.67
N LEU A 104 -1.60 16.13 -12.27
CA LEU A 104 -2.01 16.30 -10.89
C LEU A 104 -3.44 15.77 -10.71
N ALA A 105 -3.74 15.22 -9.54
CA ALA A 105 -5.11 14.97 -9.11
C ALA A 105 -5.32 15.45 -7.68
N THR A 106 -6.52 15.95 -7.40
CA THR A 106 -6.97 16.27 -6.05
C THR A 106 -7.99 15.22 -5.64
N VAL A 107 -7.76 14.55 -4.51
CA VAL A 107 -8.61 13.44 -4.05
C VAL A 107 -8.95 13.56 -2.57
N GLU A 108 -10.14 13.09 -2.21
CA GLU A 108 -10.51 12.87 -0.82
C GLU A 108 -9.80 11.61 -0.25
N PRO A 109 -9.53 11.55 1.07
CA PRO A 109 -8.71 10.51 1.69
C PRO A 109 -9.31 9.08 1.64
N GLY A 110 -10.61 8.97 1.45
CA GLY A 110 -11.33 7.70 1.31
C GLY A 110 -11.32 7.11 -0.10
N VAL A 111 -10.77 7.81 -1.10
CA VAL A 111 -10.63 7.26 -2.46
C VAL A 111 -9.80 5.99 -2.42
N VAL A 112 -10.33 4.89 -2.96
CA VAL A 112 -9.57 3.63 -3.13
C VAL A 112 -8.40 3.86 -4.08
N ASN A 113 -7.19 3.42 -3.72
CA ASN A 113 -5.97 3.64 -4.48
C ASN A 113 -6.12 3.25 -5.96
N ALA A 114 -6.56 2.01 -6.24
CA ALA A 114 -6.73 1.53 -7.61
C ALA A 114 -7.82 2.27 -8.40
N ALA A 115 -8.74 2.96 -7.73
CA ALA A 115 -9.77 3.76 -8.41
C ALA A 115 -9.15 4.99 -9.09
N LEU A 116 -8.18 5.65 -8.46
CA LEU A 116 -7.52 6.81 -9.05
C LEU A 116 -6.82 6.45 -10.36
N SER A 117 -6.04 5.37 -10.40
CA SER A 117 -5.39 4.91 -11.63
C SER A 117 -6.38 4.50 -12.72
N ARG A 118 -7.54 3.95 -12.35
CA ARG A 118 -8.60 3.61 -13.30
C ARG A 118 -9.21 4.85 -13.95
N GLU A 119 -9.49 5.89 -13.16
CA GLU A 119 -10.04 7.15 -13.68
C GLU A 119 -8.99 7.93 -14.49
N ALA A 120 -7.74 8.01 -14.00
CA ALA A 120 -6.65 8.72 -14.67
C ALA A 120 -6.26 8.10 -16.03
N LYS A 121 -6.56 6.81 -16.24
CA LYS A 121 -6.23 6.08 -17.47
C LYS A 121 -6.79 6.72 -18.73
N GLN A 122 -7.96 7.37 -18.66
CA GLN A 122 -8.57 8.04 -19.82
C GLN A 122 -7.71 9.21 -20.35
N TYR A 123 -6.81 9.72 -19.52
CA TYR A 123 -5.86 10.78 -19.86
C TYR A 123 -4.46 10.25 -20.18
N GLY A 124 -4.28 8.93 -20.27
CA GLY A 124 -2.95 8.31 -20.43
C GLY A 124 -2.08 8.39 -19.17
N LEU A 125 -2.70 8.55 -18.00
CA LEU A 125 -2.02 8.72 -16.71
C LEU A 125 -2.36 7.59 -15.72
N ARG A 126 -1.53 7.45 -14.68
CA ARG A 126 -1.69 6.51 -13.57
C ARG A 126 -1.15 7.07 -12.26
N TYR A 127 -1.68 6.60 -11.13
CA TYR A 127 -1.06 6.78 -9.82
C TYR A 127 -0.09 5.62 -9.58
N ALA A 128 1.14 5.91 -9.14
CA ALA A 128 2.22 4.92 -9.12
C ALA A 128 2.25 4.02 -7.88
N PRO A 129 2.06 4.52 -6.64
CA PRO A 129 2.07 3.69 -5.45
C PRO A 129 1.02 2.59 -5.54
N ASP A 130 1.47 1.34 -5.46
CA ASP A 130 0.69 0.16 -5.81
C ASP A 130 0.72 -0.95 -4.73
N PRO A 131 0.45 -0.61 -3.44
CA PRO A 131 0.54 -1.56 -2.34
C PRO A 131 -0.29 -2.82 -2.64
N ALA A 132 0.06 -3.97 -2.05
CA ALA A 132 -0.67 -5.21 -2.31
C ALA A 132 -2.19 -5.07 -2.05
N SER A 133 -2.57 -4.22 -1.10
CA SER A 133 -3.95 -3.87 -0.75
C SER A 133 -4.61 -2.83 -1.67
N GLN A 134 -3.98 -2.33 -2.74
CA GLN A 134 -4.46 -1.19 -3.56
C GLN A 134 -5.91 -1.28 -4.05
N MET A 135 -6.46 -2.50 -4.17
CA MET A 135 -7.85 -2.74 -4.55
C MET A 135 -8.86 -2.33 -3.48
N VAL A 136 -8.41 -2.14 -2.24
CA VAL A 136 -9.24 -1.83 -1.06
C VAL A 136 -8.67 -0.70 -0.20
N SER A 137 -7.34 -0.53 -0.11
CA SER A 137 -6.74 0.56 0.65
C SER A 137 -7.06 1.92 0.04
N THR A 138 -7.17 2.94 0.90
CA THR A 138 -7.51 4.30 0.48
C THR A 138 -6.27 5.21 0.43
N ILE A 139 -6.33 6.29 -0.36
CA ILE A 139 -5.22 7.24 -0.52
C ILE A 139 -4.81 7.86 0.83
N GLY A 140 -5.77 8.20 1.70
CA GLY A 140 -5.47 8.72 3.03
C GLY A 140 -4.76 7.70 3.94
N GLY A 141 -5.12 6.41 3.84
CA GLY A 141 -4.38 5.35 4.53
C GLY A 141 -2.97 5.18 3.96
N ASN A 142 -2.83 5.27 2.63
CA ASN A 142 -1.52 5.21 1.99
C ASN A 142 -0.62 6.39 2.38
N LEU A 143 -1.18 7.59 2.52
CA LEU A 143 -0.48 8.76 3.06
C LEU A 143 -0.04 8.51 4.52
N ALA A 144 -0.96 8.09 5.37
CA ALA A 144 -0.70 7.86 6.80
C ALA A 144 0.40 6.80 7.03
N GLU A 145 0.47 5.77 6.19
CA GLU A 145 1.44 4.67 6.30
C GLU A 145 2.69 4.84 5.41
N ASN A 146 2.79 5.94 4.64
CA ASN A 146 3.77 6.09 3.56
C ASN A 146 3.85 4.85 2.64
N ALA A 147 2.70 4.35 2.19
CA ALA A 147 2.62 3.05 1.53
C ALA A 147 3.55 2.99 0.30
N GLY A 148 4.34 1.91 0.25
CA GLY A 148 5.11 1.50 -0.92
C GLY A 148 4.29 0.61 -1.85
N GLY A 149 4.91 -0.48 -2.27
CA GLY A 149 4.38 -1.43 -3.24
C GLY A 149 5.49 -1.90 -4.17
N PRO A 150 5.25 -2.91 -5.01
CA PRO A 150 6.29 -3.41 -5.92
C PRO A 150 6.94 -2.33 -6.78
N GLN A 151 6.17 -1.32 -7.21
CA GLN A 151 6.68 -0.26 -8.08
C GLN A 151 7.49 0.82 -7.38
N CYS A 152 7.61 0.76 -6.04
CA CYS A 152 8.36 1.77 -5.29
C CYS A 152 9.86 1.74 -5.59
N PHE A 153 10.37 0.66 -6.17
CA PHE A 153 11.77 0.53 -6.57
C PHE A 153 12.17 1.64 -7.55
N LEU A 154 11.33 1.92 -8.55
CA LEU A 154 11.59 2.95 -9.55
C LEU A 154 10.89 4.28 -9.23
N HIS A 155 9.67 4.23 -8.70
CA HIS A 155 8.82 5.41 -8.56
C HIS A 155 8.79 6.01 -7.14
N GLY A 156 9.38 5.33 -6.15
CA GLY A 156 9.33 5.74 -4.76
C GLY A 156 8.03 5.36 -4.05
N THR A 157 7.89 5.78 -2.79
CA THR A 157 6.72 5.49 -1.97
C THR A 157 5.73 6.64 -2.03
N THR A 158 4.59 6.52 -1.33
CA THR A 158 3.55 7.55 -1.32
C THR A 158 4.08 8.97 -1.11
N THR A 159 5.06 9.18 -0.23
CA THR A 159 5.68 10.50 0.01
C THR A 159 6.21 11.17 -1.26
N ASN A 160 6.70 10.41 -2.24
CA ASN A 160 7.24 10.94 -3.50
C ASN A 160 6.13 11.43 -4.45
N HIS A 161 4.88 11.11 -4.15
CA HIS A 161 3.71 11.43 -4.97
C HIS A 161 2.79 12.46 -4.34
N ILE A 162 3.04 12.92 -3.11
CA ILE A 162 2.22 13.96 -2.48
C ILE A 162 2.73 15.34 -2.89
N GLN A 163 1.83 16.19 -3.39
CA GLN A 163 2.15 17.57 -3.79
C GLN A 163 1.67 18.57 -2.74
N TRP A 164 0.51 18.32 -2.14
CA TRP A 164 -0.05 19.13 -1.06
C TRP A 164 -1.12 18.34 -0.30
N VAL A 165 -1.45 18.79 0.90
CA VAL A 165 -2.48 18.19 1.75
C VAL A 165 -3.26 19.27 2.51
N GLU A 166 -4.57 19.17 2.52
CA GLU A 166 -5.40 19.83 3.53
C GLU A 166 -5.53 18.89 4.73
N VAL A 167 -5.33 19.42 5.94
CA VAL A 167 -5.32 18.64 7.17
C VAL A 167 -6.15 19.31 8.26
N VAL A 168 -6.71 18.48 9.15
CA VAL A 168 -7.28 18.87 10.43
C VAL A 168 -6.29 18.54 11.54
N LEU A 169 -5.88 19.56 12.29
CA LEU A 169 -4.97 19.46 13.43
C LEU A 169 -5.69 18.96 14.70
N PRO A 170 -4.96 18.55 15.76
CA PRO A 170 -5.56 18.00 16.98
C PRO A 170 -6.48 18.94 17.75
N ASP A 171 -6.40 20.25 17.52
CA ASP A 171 -7.31 21.27 18.08
C ASP A 171 -8.50 21.59 17.15
N GLY A 172 -8.54 20.97 15.97
CA GLY A 172 -9.55 21.15 14.94
C GLY A 172 -9.32 22.35 14.02
N ALA A 173 -8.14 22.98 14.03
CA ALA A 173 -7.74 23.92 12.99
C ALA A 173 -7.58 23.18 11.63
N ILE A 174 -7.89 23.88 10.54
CA ILE A 174 -7.70 23.37 9.17
C ILE A 174 -6.54 24.13 8.56
N GLU A 175 -5.57 23.39 8.04
CA GLU A 175 -4.39 23.94 7.36
C GLU A 175 -4.18 23.28 6.01
N VAL A 176 -3.48 23.97 5.11
CA VAL A 176 -2.99 23.40 3.85
C VAL A 176 -1.47 23.43 3.89
N TRP A 177 -0.86 22.26 3.71
CA TRP A 177 0.58 22.07 3.69
C TRP A 177 1.05 21.64 2.31
N GLY A 178 2.11 22.29 1.83
CA GLY A 178 2.55 22.15 0.44
C GLY A 178 1.66 22.93 -0.52
N ASN A 179 2.03 22.91 -1.79
CA ASN A 179 1.25 23.51 -2.86
C ASN A 179 1.54 22.85 -4.21
N PRO A 180 0.72 23.07 -5.25
CA PRO A 180 0.90 22.45 -6.56
C PRO A 180 2.23 22.75 -7.27
N SER A 181 2.94 23.83 -6.94
CA SER A 181 4.25 24.13 -7.57
C SER A 181 5.39 23.31 -6.96
N GLY A 182 5.19 22.72 -5.78
CA GLY A 182 6.21 21.98 -5.04
C GLY A 182 7.26 22.86 -4.36
N GLU A 183 7.15 24.19 -4.45
CA GLU A 183 8.06 25.13 -3.80
C GLU A 183 7.56 25.45 -2.38
N ASP A 184 8.25 24.95 -1.36
CA ASP A 184 7.93 25.22 0.04
C ASP A 184 9.21 25.53 0.83
N ASP A 185 9.16 26.48 1.77
CA ASP A 185 10.30 26.78 2.67
C ASP A 185 10.60 25.60 3.61
N LEU A 186 9.57 24.83 3.99
CA LEU A 186 9.65 23.62 4.81
C LEU A 186 8.70 22.55 4.25
N ASP A 187 9.22 21.34 4.07
CA ASP A 187 8.40 20.22 3.58
C ASP A 187 7.59 19.56 4.71
N LEU A 188 6.46 20.18 5.07
CA LEU A 188 5.53 19.63 6.07
C LEU A 188 4.81 18.36 5.58
N ARG A 189 4.78 18.10 4.26
CA ARG A 189 4.18 16.87 3.70
C ARG A 189 4.99 15.64 4.11
N GLY A 190 6.32 15.75 4.08
CA GLY A 190 7.23 14.70 4.53
C GLY A 190 7.11 14.42 6.03
N PHE A 191 6.73 15.41 6.84
CA PHE A 191 6.45 15.22 8.28
C PHE A 191 5.11 14.49 8.51
N LEU A 192 4.10 14.74 7.67
CA LEU A 192 2.80 14.09 7.77
C LEU A 192 2.80 12.65 7.22
N THR A 193 3.53 12.41 6.13
CA THR A 193 3.51 11.12 5.43
C THR A 193 4.21 10.06 6.29
N GLY A 194 3.53 8.95 6.58
CA GLY A 194 4.04 7.95 7.53
C GLY A 194 3.80 8.29 9.00
N SER A 195 3.04 9.35 9.32
CA SER A 195 2.72 9.72 10.71
C SER A 195 1.64 8.85 11.35
N GLU A 196 1.03 7.93 10.61
CA GLU A 196 -0.02 7.01 11.09
C GLU A 196 -1.22 7.76 11.73
N GLY A 197 -1.50 8.98 11.25
CA GLY A 197 -2.59 9.82 11.76
C GLY A 197 -2.33 10.46 13.14
N THR A 198 -1.11 10.36 13.67
CA THR A 198 -0.74 10.90 14.99
C THR A 198 -0.47 12.41 14.99
N VAL A 199 -0.23 12.99 13.82
CA VAL A 199 0.05 14.44 13.65
C VAL A 199 -1.22 15.21 13.28
N ALA A 200 -1.89 14.77 12.21
CA ALA A 200 -3.08 15.43 11.68
C ALA A 200 -3.91 14.46 10.82
N ILE A 201 -5.15 14.83 10.52
CA ILE A 201 -6.05 14.04 9.67
C ILE A 201 -6.16 14.72 8.30
N ALA A 202 -5.70 14.06 7.24
CA ALA A 202 -5.85 14.58 5.89
C ALA A 202 -7.31 14.57 5.42
N THR A 203 -7.75 15.66 4.79
CA THR A 203 -9.13 15.87 4.30
C THR A 203 -9.19 16.06 2.79
N SER A 204 -8.11 16.53 2.18
CA SER A 204 -7.91 16.64 0.73
C SER A 204 -6.44 16.44 0.40
N ILE A 205 -6.13 15.69 -0.66
CA ILE A 205 -4.77 15.26 -0.98
C ILE A 205 -4.49 15.54 -2.45
N GLY A 206 -3.52 16.39 -2.72
CA GLY A 206 -2.96 16.61 -4.05
C GLY A 206 -1.90 15.57 -4.35
N VAL A 207 -2.10 14.78 -5.39
CA VAL A 207 -1.19 13.70 -5.79
C VAL A 207 -0.67 13.87 -7.21
N ARG A 208 0.60 13.53 -7.41
CA ARG A 208 1.26 13.45 -8.72
C ARG A 208 0.91 12.16 -9.42
N LEU A 209 0.52 12.28 -10.68
CA LEU A 209 0.29 11.19 -11.62
C LEU A 209 1.50 11.02 -12.55
N LEU A 210 1.69 9.79 -13.03
CA LEU A 210 2.70 9.44 -14.02
C LEU A 210 2.04 9.07 -15.35
N PRO A 211 2.73 9.26 -16.48
CA PRO A 211 2.31 8.67 -17.74
C PRO A 211 2.21 7.14 -17.63
N ILE A 212 1.27 6.56 -18.37
CA ILE A 212 1.29 5.12 -18.66
C ILE A 212 2.49 4.86 -19.58
N PRO A 213 3.36 3.89 -19.25
CA PRO A 213 4.54 3.59 -20.06
C PRO A 213 4.16 3.07 -21.46
N GLU A 214 5.04 3.29 -22.45
CA GLU A 214 4.85 2.80 -23.82
C GLU A 214 4.92 1.27 -23.89
N ALA A 215 5.87 0.70 -23.13
CA ALA A 215 6.11 -0.73 -23.06
C ALA A 215 6.27 -1.20 -21.61
N VAL A 216 5.80 -2.41 -21.33
CA VAL A 216 5.98 -3.13 -20.06
C VAL A 216 6.32 -4.58 -20.38
N GLU A 217 7.36 -5.10 -19.76
CA GLU A 217 7.73 -6.51 -19.88
C GLU A 217 7.92 -7.14 -18.50
N THR A 218 7.41 -8.37 -18.36
CA THR A 218 7.48 -9.13 -17.11
C THR A 218 8.18 -10.45 -17.36
N PHE A 219 9.15 -10.77 -16.50
CA PHE A 219 9.90 -12.01 -16.51
C PHE A 219 9.62 -12.80 -15.23
N LEU A 220 9.47 -14.11 -15.37
CA LEU A 220 9.44 -15.06 -14.27
C LEU A 220 10.66 -15.97 -14.41
N ALA A 221 11.50 -16.00 -13.39
CA ALA A 221 12.57 -16.98 -13.26
C ALA A 221 12.34 -17.82 -12.00
N SER A 222 12.47 -19.14 -12.12
CA SER A 222 12.37 -20.08 -11.00
C SER A 222 13.73 -20.68 -10.70
N TYR A 223 14.07 -20.78 -9.42
CA TYR A 223 15.38 -21.21 -8.95
C TYR A 223 15.26 -22.39 -7.98
N PRO A 224 16.29 -23.25 -7.88
CA PRO A 224 16.30 -24.35 -6.92
C PRO A 224 16.37 -23.89 -5.46
N SER A 225 16.76 -22.65 -5.19
CA SER A 225 16.86 -22.08 -3.84
C SER A 225 16.57 -20.58 -3.80
N MET A 226 16.18 -20.09 -2.63
CA MET A 226 16.03 -18.66 -2.33
C MET A 226 17.32 -17.88 -2.54
N GLN A 227 18.45 -18.46 -2.13
CA GLN A 227 19.77 -17.86 -2.31
C GLN A 227 20.04 -17.50 -3.78
N SER A 228 19.78 -18.40 -4.73
CA SER A 228 20.00 -18.13 -6.15
C SER A 228 19.09 -17.01 -6.68
N ALA A 229 17.85 -16.92 -6.22
CA ALA A 229 16.95 -15.82 -6.57
C ALA A 229 17.47 -14.47 -6.02
N CYS A 230 17.88 -14.40 -4.75
CA CYS A 230 18.40 -13.19 -4.12
C CYS A 230 19.75 -12.72 -4.71
N GLU A 231 20.63 -13.66 -5.07
CA GLU A 231 21.89 -13.34 -5.77
C GLU A 231 21.61 -12.75 -7.17
N THR A 232 20.58 -13.26 -7.86
CA THR A 232 20.16 -12.73 -9.16
C THR A 232 19.62 -11.30 -9.02
N VAL A 233 18.79 -11.02 -8.00
CA VAL A 233 18.36 -9.65 -7.66
C VAL A 233 19.57 -8.73 -7.47
N SER A 234 20.56 -9.19 -6.71
CA SER A 234 21.78 -8.41 -6.45
C SER A 234 22.58 -8.14 -7.73
N ALA A 235 22.67 -9.12 -8.64
CA ALA A 235 23.36 -8.98 -9.92
C ALA A 235 22.66 -7.97 -10.85
N ILE A 236 21.33 -8.03 -10.95
CA ILE A 236 20.53 -7.05 -11.74
C ILE A 236 20.79 -5.63 -11.27
N VAL A 237 20.76 -5.41 -9.95
CA VAL A 237 20.99 -4.08 -9.37
C VAL A 237 22.46 -3.65 -9.51
N ALA A 238 23.41 -4.58 -9.44
CA ALA A 238 24.84 -4.28 -9.59
C ALA A 238 25.21 -3.85 -11.02
N GLU A 239 24.49 -4.35 -12.03
CA GLU A 239 24.62 -3.93 -13.43
C GLU A 239 24.05 -2.51 -13.67
N GLY A 240 23.44 -1.89 -12.66
CA GLY A 240 22.86 -0.56 -12.75
C GLY A 240 21.48 -0.52 -13.44
N LEU A 241 20.87 -1.69 -13.67
CA LEU A 241 19.51 -1.79 -14.17
C LEU A 241 18.52 -1.38 -13.07
N ALA A 242 17.48 -0.66 -13.47
CA ALA A 242 16.43 -0.20 -12.57
C ALA A 242 15.04 -0.70 -13.00
N PRO A 243 14.75 -2.01 -12.82
CA PRO A 243 13.41 -2.54 -13.04
C PRO A 243 12.39 -1.81 -12.18
N VAL A 244 11.15 -1.70 -12.64
CA VAL A 244 10.09 -1.12 -11.81
C VAL A 244 9.76 -2.03 -10.64
N ALA A 245 9.98 -3.35 -10.76
CA ALA A 245 9.83 -4.28 -9.64
C ALA A 245 10.77 -5.48 -9.71
N LEU A 246 11.18 -5.95 -8.52
CA LEU A 246 11.99 -7.14 -8.28
C LEU A 246 11.41 -7.89 -7.07
N GLU A 247 10.63 -8.94 -7.32
CA GLU A 247 9.79 -9.59 -6.31
C GLU A 247 10.09 -11.08 -6.20
N VAL A 248 10.51 -11.53 -5.01
CA VAL A 248 10.84 -12.94 -4.75
C VAL A 248 9.73 -13.60 -3.92
N MET A 249 9.40 -14.85 -4.23
CA MET A 249 8.54 -15.71 -3.41
C MET A 249 9.23 -17.05 -3.14
N ASP A 250 9.15 -17.53 -1.91
CA ASP A 250 9.66 -18.84 -1.49
C ASP A 250 8.73 -19.99 -1.92
N ASN A 251 9.19 -21.22 -1.73
CA ASN A 251 8.39 -22.41 -2.05
C ASN A 251 7.05 -22.44 -1.30
N LEU A 252 7.02 -22.03 -0.03
CA LEU A 252 5.80 -22.05 0.77
C LEU A 252 4.72 -21.12 0.16
N ALA A 253 5.09 -19.89 -0.20
CA ALA A 253 4.21 -18.97 -0.89
C ALA A 253 3.81 -19.49 -2.28
N ILE A 254 4.72 -20.13 -3.03
CA ILE A 254 4.41 -20.77 -4.32
C ILE A 254 3.31 -21.82 -4.15
N GLN A 255 3.45 -22.75 -3.19
CA GLN A 255 2.42 -23.78 -2.93
C GLN A 255 1.08 -23.13 -2.57
N ALA A 256 1.10 -22.19 -1.62
CA ALA A 256 -0.11 -21.52 -1.15
C ALA A 256 -0.87 -20.82 -2.29
N VAL A 257 -0.14 -20.09 -3.14
CA VAL A 257 -0.70 -19.42 -4.32
C VAL A 257 -1.31 -20.43 -5.28
N GLU A 258 -0.58 -21.49 -5.63
CA GLU A 258 -1.03 -22.51 -6.58
C GLU A 258 -2.20 -23.38 -6.09
N ASP A 259 -2.40 -23.45 -4.76
CA ASP A 259 -3.54 -24.09 -4.07
C ASP A 259 -4.72 -23.14 -3.79
N SER A 260 -4.66 -21.92 -4.33
CA SER A 260 -5.68 -20.88 -4.14
C SER A 260 -6.28 -20.40 -5.47
N THR A 261 -7.19 -19.43 -5.39
CA THR A 261 -7.76 -18.73 -6.56
C THR A 261 -6.75 -17.80 -7.25
N PHE A 262 -5.54 -17.68 -6.71
CA PHE A 262 -4.45 -16.84 -7.25
C PHE A 262 -3.46 -17.61 -8.12
N ARG A 263 -3.69 -18.91 -8.35
CA ARG A 263 -2.81 -19.76 -9.16
C ARG A 263 -2.46 -19.14 -10.51
N ALA A 264 -1.19 -19.25 -10.89
CA ALA A 264 -0.63 -18.69 -12.11
C ALA A 264 0.24 -19.69 -12.89
N GLY A 265 0.30 -20.96 -12.47
CA GLY A 265 1.18 -21.95 -13.06
C GLY A 265 2.63 -21.69 -12.69
N LEU A 266 2.88 -21.35 -11.42
CA LEU A 266 4.22 -21.25 -10.85
C LEU A 266 4.83 -22.65 -10.66
N PRO A 267 6.13 -22.86 -10.95
CA PRO A 267 6.79 -24.16 -10.78
C PRO A 267 6.85 -24.58 -9.31
N ARG A 268 6.13 -25.64 -8.94
CA ARG A 268 6.00 -26.09 -7.54
C ARG A 268 7.27 -26.72 -6.98
N GLU A 269 8.14 -27.20 -7.85
CA GLU A 269 9.44 -27.77 -7.52
C GLU A 269 10.52 -26.73 -7.26
N ALA A 270 10.26 -25.45 -7.56
CA ALA A 270 11.21 -24.37 -7.37
C ALA A 270 11.35 -24.00 -5.89
N GLY A 271 12.58 -23.83 -5.41
CA GLY A 271 12.85 -23.31 -4.07
C GLY A 271 12.40 -21.85 -3.93
N ALA A 272 12.50 -21.08 -5.01
CA ALA A 272 11.97 -19.72 -5.09
C ALA A 272 11.64 -19.32 -6.54
N VAL A 273 10.78 -18.30 -6.70
CA VAL A 273 10.57 -17.61 -7.97
C VAL A 273 10.90 -16.12 -7.81
N LEU A 274 11.50 -15.54 -8.85
CA LEU A 274 11.77 -14.13 -9.02
C LEU A 274 10.89 -13.59 -10.15
N LEU A 275 10.08 -12.59 -9.85
CA LEU A 275 9.34 -11.79 -10.81
C LEU A 275 10.09 -10.46 -11.03
N VAL A 276 10.38 -10.15 -12.29
CA VAL A 276 11.01 -8.88 -12.69
C VAL A 276 10.07 -8.16 -13.63
N GLU A 277 9.80 -6.87 -13.39
CA GLU A 277 9.07 -6.03 -14.35
C GLU A 277 9.89 -4.79 -14.69
N ILE A 278 9.95 -4.49 -15.98
CA ILE A 278 10.56 -3.28 -16.53
C ILE A 278 9.49 -2.51 -17.31
N GLU A 279 9.56 -1.18 -17.28
CA GLU A 279 8.63 -0.32 -18.02
C GLU A 279 9.30 0.98 -18.49
N GLY A 280 8.84 1.50 -19.63
CA GLY A 280 9.43 2.70 -20.23
C GLY A 280 9.17 2.82 -21.72
N PRO A 281 9.98 3.63 -22.43
CA PRO A 281 9.95 3.72 -23.89
C PRO A 281 10.27 2.36 -24.54
N GLU A 282 9.59 2.04 -25.64
CA GLU A 282 9.67 0.72 -26.31
C GLU A 282 11.12 0.29 -26.60
N LEU A 283 11.92 1.16 -27.22
CA LEU A 283 13.32 0.85 -27.58
C LEU A 283 14.19 0.55 -26.36
N LYS A 284 13.98 1.29 -25.27
CA LYS A 284 14.73 1.09 -24.02
C LYS A 284 14.40 -0.28 -23.42
N ILE A 285 13.12 -0.64 -23.42
CA ILE A 285 12.66 -1.93 -22.89
C ILE A 285 13.21 -3.08 -23.71
N GLN A 286 13.22 -3.00 -25.05
CA GLN A 286 13.82 -4.02 -25.90
C GLN A 286 15.31 -4.26 -25.58
N GLU A 287 16.09 -3.20 -25.29
CA GLU A 287 17.49 -3.31 -24.91
C GLU A 287 17.67 -3.88 -23.49
N GLU A 288 16.93 -3.35 -22.50
CA GLU A 288 17.01 -3.81 -21.11
C GLU A 288 16.57 -5.27 -20.95
N SER A 289 15.59 -5.73 -21.73
CA SER A 289 15.11 -7.11 -21.74
C SER A 289 16.21 -8.12 -22.05
N ILE A 290 17.11 -7.80 -22.99
CA ILE A 290 18.22 -8.68 -23.36
C ILE A 290 19.16 -8.84 -22.17
N SER A 291 19.50 -7.75 -21.49
CA SER A 291 20.36 -7.74 -20.31
C SER A 291 19.72 -8.47 -19.13
N ILE A 292 18.44 -8.20 -18.85
CA ILE A 292 17.68 -8.88 -17.79
C ILE A 292 17.63 -10.38 -18.06
N GLU A 293 17.27 -10.81 -19.26
CA GLU A 293 17.17 -12.24 -19.59
C GLU A 293 18.53 -12.95 -19.47
N ALA A 294 19.63 -12.29 -19.86
CA ALA A 294 20.98 -12.82 -19.69
C ALA A 294 21.33 -13.02 -18.20
N LEU A 295 21.05 -12.03 -17.36
CA LEU A 295 21.31 -12.08 -15.92
C LEU A 295 20.45 -13.14 -15.21
N LEU A 296 19.18 -13.25 -15.58
CA LEU A 296 18.29 -14.29 -15.05
C LEU A 296 18.82 -15.70 -15.36
N LYS A 297 19.40 -15.90 -16.54
CA LYS A 297 19.95 -17.20 -16.98
C LYS A 297 21.32 -17.54 -16.37
N GLU A 298 22.12 -16.55 -15.98
CA GLU A 298 23.50 -16.77 -15.48
C GLU A 298 23.56 -17.70 -14.26
N ARG A 299 22.50 -17.72 -13.44
CA ARG A 299 22.40 -18.54 -12.23
C ARG A 299 21.66 -19.86 -12.44
N ASN A 300 21.56 -20.34 -13.68
CA ASN A 300 20.95 -21.63 -14.05
C ASN A 300 19.55 -21.84 -13.43
N PRO A 301 18.57 -20.98 -13.76
CA PRO A 301 17.20 -21.18 -13.29
C PRO A 301 16.65 -22.52 -13.80
N ILE A 302 15.70 -23.09 -13.06
CA ILE A 302 14.91 -24.25 -13.49
C ILE A 302 14.12 -23.88 -14.74
N GLU A 303 13.49 -22.70 -14.70
CA GLU A 303 12.75 -22.11 -15.81
C GLU A 303 12.97 -20.60 -15.80
N CYS A 304 13.13 -19.99 -16.98
CA CYS A 304 13.08 -18.55 -17.17
C CYS A 304 12.16 -18.26 -18.35
N ARG A 305 11.06 -17.54 -18.11
CA ARG A 305 10.11 -17.16 -19.15
C ARG A 305 9.73 -15.69 -19.07
N ARG A 306 9.49 -15.10 -20.23
CA ARG A 306 8.89 -13.78 -20.39
C ARG A 306 7.39 -13.96 -20.60
N ALA A 307 6.57 -13.13 -19.97
CA ALA A 307 5.13 -13.13 -20.20
C ALA A 307 4.84 -12.81 -21.68
N GLU A 308 4.07 -13.66 -22.35
CA GLU A 308 3.78 -13.54 -23.78
C GLU A 308 2.83 -12.39 -24.10
N ASN A 309 1.98 -12.03 -23.14
CA ASN A 309 0.96 -11.02 -23.30
C ASN A 309 0.50 -10.43 -21.96
N GLU A 310 -0.30 -9.37 -22.04
CA GLU A 310 -0.84 -8.64 -20.88
C GLU A 310 -1.70 -9.51 -19.95
N GLN A 311 -2.34 -10.58 -20.44
CA GLN A 311 -3.14 -11.47 -19.59
C GLN A 311 -2.23 -12.34 -18.72
N GLU A 312 -1.18 -12.91 -19.29
CA GLU A 312 -0.19 -13.69 -18.55
C GLU A 312 0.54 -12.81 -17.53
N ARG A 313 0.98 -11.61 -17.93
CA ARG A 313 1.56 -10.61 -17.03
C ARG A 313 0.66 -10.34 -15.82
N LYS A 314 -0.62 -10.03 -16.05
CA LYS A 314 -1.59 -9.78 -14.98
C LYS A 314 -1.79 -11.00 -14.08
N LEU A 315 -1.74 -12.21 -14.64
CA LEU A 315 -1.87 -13.45 -13.88
C LEU A 315 -0.68 -13.63 -12.92
N LEU A 316 0.55 -13.40 -13.39
CA LEU A 316 1.76 -13.46 -12.55
C LEU A 316 1.71 -12.42 -11.41
N TRP A 317 1.32 -11.18 -11.71
CA TRP A 317 1.16 -10.15 -10.69
C TRP A 317 0.03 -10.43 -9.71
N LYS A 318 -1.07 -11.02 -10.18
CA LYS A 318 -2.17 -11.46 -9.32
C LYS A 318 -1.69 -12.55 -8.35
N ALA A 319 -0.88 -13.49 -8.81
CA ALA A 319 -0.24 -14.49 -7.95
C ALA A 319 0.63 -13.82 -6.88
N ARG A 320 1.57 -12.95 -7.28
CA ARG A 320 2.48 -12.27 -6.34
C ARG A 320 1.75 -11.41 -5.30
N LYS A 321 0.79 -10.59 -5.72
CA LYS A 321 0.01 -9.73 -4.81
C LYS A 321 -1.00 -10.53 -3.97
N GLY A 322 -1.45 -11.68 -4.46
CA GLY A 322 -2.36 -12.59 -3.75
C GLY A 322 -1.69 -13.49 -2.71
N ALA A 323 -0.34 -13.58 -2.70
CA ALA A 323 0.41 -14.50 -1.85
C ALA A 323 0.06 -14.36 -0.36
N GLY A 324 -0.06 -13.14 0.17
CA GLY A 324 -0.43 -12.93 1.57
C GLY A 324 -1.81 -13.50 1.92
N GLY A 325 -2.81 -13.29 1.05
CA GLY A 325 -4.14 -13.87 1.21
C GLY A 325 -4.15 -15.40 1.03
N ALA A 326 -3.25 -15.93 0.19
CA ALA A 326 -3.08 -17.37 0.02
C ALA A 326 -2.47 -18.03 1.27
N LEU A 327 -1.46 -17.40 1.88
CA LEU A 327 -0.81 -17.88 3.10
C LEU A 327 -1.78 -17.95 4.29
N GLY A 328 -2.77 -17.06 4.37
CA GLY A 328 -3.84 -17.14 5.38
C GLY A 328 -4.71 -18.42 5.30
N ARG A 329 -4.54 -19.25 4.27
CA ARG A 329 -5.17 -20.58 4.17
C ARG A 329 -4.39 -21.67 4.94
N LEU A 330 -3.11 -21.43 5.20
CA LEU A 330 -2.21 -22.40 5.84
C LEU A 330 -2.35 -22.41 7.36
N GLY A 331 -2.75 -21.30 7.96
CA GLY A 331 -2.94 -21.19 9.40
C GLY A 331 -3.87 -20.04 9.77
N PRO A 332 -4.54 -20.12 10.93
CA PRO A 332 -5.42 -19.06 11.42
C PRO A 332 -4.64 -17.83 11.90
N ASP A 333 -3.41 -18.02 12.37
CA ASP A 333 -2.56 -16.99 12.99
C ASP A 333 -1.33 -16.73 12.11
N THR A 334 -1.45 -15.80 11.17
CA THR A 334 -0.32 -15.35 10.34
C THR A 334 0.19 -14.02 10.87
N TYR A 335 1.48 -13.97 11.21
CA TYR A 335 2.17 -12.74 11.60
C TYR A 335 3.17 -12.35 10.52
N VAL A 336 3.01 -11.14 9.96
CA VAL A 336 3.92 -10.60 8.95
C VAL A 336 4.97 -9.76 9.64
N MET A 337 6.24 -10.06 9.37
CA MET A 337 7.35 -9.19 9.75
C MET A 337 7.85 -8.46 8.50
N ASP A 338 7.86 -7.13 8.57
CA ASP A 338 8.47 -6.29 7.54
C ASP A 338 9.83 -5.79 8.04
N GLY A 339 10.83 -5.83 7.16
CA GLY A 339 12.21 -5.57 7.53
C GLY A 339 13.05 -5.12 6.35
N VAL A 340 13.91 -4.14 6.60
CA VAL A 340 14.87 -3.63 5.62
C VAL A 340 16.25 -4.18 5.93
N VAL A 341 16.90 -4.76 4.92
CA VAL A 341 18.26 -5.30 5.04
C VAL A 341 19.18 -4.66 4.01
N PRO A 342 20.49 -4.55 4.28
CA PRO A 342 21.44 -4.14 3.26
C PRO A 342 21.36 -5.07 2.05
N ARG A 343 21.39 -4.51 0.82
CA ARG A 343 21.35 -5.29 -0.42
C ARG A 343 22.41 -6.40 -0.44
N SER A 344 23.60 -6.11 0.05
CA SER A 344 24.72 -7.06 0.17
C SER A 344 24.49 -8.22 1.15
N LYS A 345 23.42 -8.17 1.94
CA LYS A 345 23.06 -9.14 2.98
C LYS A 345 21.74 -9.86 2.71
N LEU A 346 21.06 -9.57 1.60
CA LEU A 346 19.75 -10.14 1.27
C LEU A 346 19.78 -11.68 1.28
N ALA A 347 20.71 -12.29 0.55
CA ALA A 347 20.83 -13.75 0.48
C ALA A 347 21.17 -14.39 1.84
N GLU A 348 22.04 -13.73 2.62
CA GLU A 348 22.43 -14.19 3.97
C GLU A 348 21.24 -14.19 4.93
N VAL A 349 20.45 -13.11 4.94
CA VAL A 349 19.26 -13.01 5.81
C VAL A 349 18.19 -14.00 5.39
N MET A 350 17.93 -14.17 4.09
CA MET A 350 16.92 -15.14 3.64
C MET A 350 17.32 -16.58 3.98
N THR A 351 18.60 -16.93 3.85
CA THR A 351 19.10 -18.25 4.28
C THR A 351 18.92 -18.45 5.79
N PHE A 352 19.20 -17.41 6.59
CA PHE A 352 18.97 -17.46 8.03
C PHE A 352 17.49 -17.67 8.39
N VAL A 353 16.56 -17.03 7.67
CA VAL A 353 15.12 -17.24 7.86
C VAL A 353 14.71 -18.68 7.51
N GLU A 354 15.21 -19.24 6.41
CA GLU A 354 14.97 -20.64 6.04
C GLU A 354 15.53 -21.64 7.07
N ASP A 355 16.68 -21.33 7.67
CA ASP A 355 17.27 -22.18 8.72
C ASP A 355 16.44 -22.14 10.01
N ILE A 356 15.95 -20.97 10.45
CA ILE A 356 15.03 -20.88 11.59
C ILE A 356 13.75 -21.69 11.31
N GLN A 357 13.24 -21.67 10.08
CA GLN A 357 12.02 -22.40 9.72
C GLN A 357 12.15 -23.92 9.93
N LYS A 358 13.36 -24.49 9.85
CA LYS A 358 13.60 -25.92 10.07
C LYS A 358 13.52 -26.32 11.56
N ASP A 359 13.66 -25.35 12.46
CA ASP A 359 13.69 -25.56 13.91
C ASP A 359 12.30 -25.46 14.58
N VAL A 360 11.25 -25.14 13.80
CA VAL A 360 9.85 -24.95 14.26
C VAL A 360 8.93 -26.03 13.70
#